data_AF-A0A9P7Q0B1-F1
#
_entry.id   AF-A0A9P7Q0B1-F1
#
_cell.length_a   1.000
_cell.length_b   1.000
_cell.length_c   1.000
_cell.angle_alpha   90.00
_cell.angle_beta   90.00
_cell.angle_gamma   90.00
#
_symmetry.space_group_name_H-M   'P 1'
#
loop_
_entity.id
_entity.type
_entity.pdbx_description
1 polymer ?
#
loop_
_entity_poly.entity_id
_entity_poly.type
_entity_poly.pdbx_seq_one_letter_code
_entity_poly.pdbx_strand_id
1 'polypeptide(L)'
;MRVFVALAFACGALAAAVQPLEAAAEAHDILSAESDLQDAIFDIDAAPEMAGFEAHPEDLEEASVLDKRARQFSKTIALPQSTNGAVNPAPIYLDEVRVEFLMAQKQVKKGNGMVTQWYCKSLRFTNGGRVRRRVTARVHGGPTMAIAFLPTRAYKVVTVPQNVSEFIMEVISVPGKGRGQ
;
A
#
# COMPACT_ATOMS: atom_id res chain seq x y z
N MET A 1 -50.44 31.62 19.68
CA MET A 1 -49.47 32.27 20.57
C MET A 1 -48.19 31.43 20.56
N ARG A 2 -47.08 32.00 20.10
CA ARG A 2 -45.76 31.36 20.05
C ARG A 2 -44.95 31.91 21.23
N VAL A 3 -44.37 31.04 22.04
CA VAL A 3 -43.40 31.44 23.07
C VAL A 3 -42.09 30.74 22.74
N PHE A 4 -41.15 31.52 22.23
CA PHE A 4 -39.74 31.17 22.10
C PHE A 4 -39.04 31.62 23.39
N VAL A 5 -38.22 30.75 24.00
CA VAL A 5 -37.15 31.18 24.88
C VAL A 5 -35.91 30.34 24.56
N ALA A 6 -34.99 30.96 23.83
CA ALA A 6 -33.62 30.51 23.67
C ALA A 6 -32.81 31.03 24.85
N LEU A 7 -31.96 30.20 25.45
CA LEU A 7 -30.95 30.65 26.41
C LEU A 7 -29.56 30.33 25.86
N ALA A 8 -28.94 31.34 25.27
CA ALA A 8 -27.52 31.39 24.99
C ALA A 8 -26.84 32.00 26.21
N PHE A 9 -25.84 31.31 26.78
CA PHE A 9 -24.93 31.89 27.75
C PHE A 9 -23.66 32.33 27.02
N ALA A 10 -23.51 33.63 26.88
CA ALA A 10 -22.28 34.32 26.55
C ALA A 10 -22.12 35.48 27.53
N CYS A 11 -21.00 35.50 28.26
CA CYS A 11 -20.38 36.64 28.97
C CYS A 11 -19.09 36.05 29.56
N GLY A 12 -17.87 36.54 29.39
CA GLY A 12 -17.27 37.73 28.76
C GLY A 12 -15.81 37.73 29.25
N ALA A 13 -14.80 37.84 28.35
CA ALA A 13 -14.01 39.06 28.08
C ALA A 13 -13.12 39.48 29.30
N LEU A 14 -11.82 39.77 29.23
CA LEU A 14 -10.99 40.41 28.21
C LEU A 14 -9.50 40.44 28.67
N ALA A 15 -8.60 40.78 27.73
CA ALA A 15 -7.19 41.22 27.87
C ALA A 15 -6.11 40.11 27.96
N ALA A 16 -4.96 40.18 27.29
CA ALA A 16 -4.46 41.01 26.19
C ALA A 16 -3.15 40.35 25.70
N ALA A 17 -2.91 40.44 24.38
CA ALA A 17 -1.63 40.44 23.66
C ALA A 17 -0.33 39.92 24.32
N VAL A 18 0.29 38.88 23.74
CA VAL A 18 1.73 38.86 23.32
C VAL A 18 1.88 37.81 22.20
N GLN A 19 2.29 38.23 20.99
CA GLN A 19 2.86 37.36 19.93
C GLN A 19 4.39 37.20 20.17
N PRO A 20 5.13 36.61 19.21
CA PRO A 20 5.44 35.20 19.01
C PRO A 20 6.82 34.82 19.60
N LEU A 21 7.15 33.53 19.71
CA LEU A 21 8.53 33.09 20.00
C LEU A 21 9.13 32.36 18.79
N GLU A 22 9.87 33.12 17.98
CA GLU A 22 11.05 32.71 17.21
C GLU A 22 12.15 33.73 17.62
N ALA A 23 13.44 33.46 17.74
CA ALA A 23 14.30 32.34 17.37
C ALA A 23 15.59 32.37 18.24
N ALA A 24 16.32 31.25 18.27
CA ALA A 24 17.79 31.21 18.34
C ALA A 24 18.22 29.81 17.85
N ALA A 25 18.64 29.70 16.59
CA ALA A 25 20.03 29.80 16.14
C ALA A 25 20.72 28.41 16.19
N GLU A 26 20.86 27.79 15.03
CA GLU A 26 22.15 27.60 14.35
C GLU A 26 22.73 26.19 14.60
N ALA A 27 22.57 25.33 13.61
CA ALA A 27 23.59 24.39 13.21
C ALA A 27 23.50 24.25 11.69
N HIS A 28 24.16 25.17 11.00
CA HIS A 28 24.66 24.93 9.67
C HIS A 28 25.68 23.79 9.76
N ASP A 29 25.45 22.71 9.03
CA ASP A 29 26.55 22.06 8.33
C ASP A 29 26.02 21.40 7.05
N ILE A 30 26.21 22.13 5.96
CA ILE A 30 26.29 21.58 4.61
C ILE A 30 27.75 21.18 4.46
N LEU A 31 28.03 19.88 4.50
CA LEU A 31 29.22 19.34 3.87
C LEU A 31 28.81 18.28 2.86
N SER A 32 29.00 18.67 1.60
CA SER A 32 29.18 17.82 0.45
C SER A 32 30.12 16.66 0.75
N ALA A 33 29.70 15.45 0.41
CA ALA A 33 30.59 14.38 -0.02
C ALA A 33 29.78 13.37 -0.84
N GLU A 34 29.78 13.56 -2.16
CA GLU A 34 29.81 12.42 -3.07
C GLU A 34 31.08 11.63 -2.74
N SER A 35 30.96 10.49 -2.07
CA SER A 35 31.87 9.33 -2.16
C SER A 35 31.53 8.37 -1.02
N ASP A 36 30.84 7.28 -1.33
CA ASP A 36 31.16 5.93 -0.85
C ASP A 36 30.08 4.96 -1.35
N LEU A 37 30.00 4.92 -2.69
CA LEU A 37 29.60 3.74 -3.43
C LEU A 37 30.89 3.02 -3.82
N GLN A 38 31.48 2.27 -2.90
CA GLN A 38 32.34 1.10 -3.15
C GLN A 38 32.85 0.56 -1.79
N ASP A 39 32.99 -0.76 -1.71
CA ASP A 39 33.50 -1.53 -0.57
C ASP A 39 32.53 -1.85 0.59
N ALA A 40 31.46 -2.58 0.25
CA ALA A 40 30.98 -3.66 1.11
C ALA A 40 31.36 -5.01 0.47
N ILE A 41 32.67 -5.29 0.42
CA ILE A 41 33.18 -6.63 0.20
C ILE A 41 32.85 -7.42 1.47
N PHE A 42 32.05 -8.48 1.32
CA PHE A 42 31.78 -9.45 2.37
C PHE A 42 33.09 -10.08 2.82
N ASP A 43 33.64 -9.61 3.94
CA ASP A 43 34.75 -10.24 4.64
C ASP A 43 34.18 -11.38 5.50
N ILE A 44 34.04 -12.55 4.86
CA ILE A 44 33.80 -13.83 5.53
C ILE A 44 35.19 -14.35 5.88
N ASP A 45 35.68 -14.07 7.08
CA ASP A 45 36.59 -14.94 7.85
C ASP A 45 37.14 -14.20 9.09
N ALA A 46 36.47 -14.37 10.25
CA ALA A 46 37.12 -14.43 11.57
C ALA A 46 36.07 -14.50 12.70
N ALA A 47 35.61 -15.71 13.05
CA ALA A 47 35.21 -16.04 14.42
C ALA A 47 35.14 -17.58 14.58
N PRO A 48 36.20 -18.23 15.08
CA PRO A 48 36.13 -19.63 15.47
C PRO A 48 35.88 -19.70 16.99
N GLU A 49 34.63 -19.54 17.44
CA GLU A 49 34.26 -19.86 18.83
C GLU A 49 32.73 -19.88 19.01
N MET A 50 32.07 -20.89 18.45
CA MET A 50 30.79 -21.42 18.97
C MET A 50 30.71 -22.92 18.70
N ALA A 51 31.56 -23.68 19.40
CA ALA A 51 31.30 -25.08 19.65
C ALA A 51 30.21 -25.17 20.72
N GLY A 52 29.03 -25.73 20.39
CA GLY A 52 27.99 -25.95 21.40
C GLY A 52 26.53 -26.06 20.97
N PHE A 53 26.22 -26.18 19.68
CA PHE A 53 24.84 -26.52 19.24
C PHE A 53 24.86 -27.56 18.12
N GLU A 54 25.44 -28.73 18.42
CA GLU A 54 25.11 -29.93 17.66
C GLU A 54 23.67 -30.30 18.02
N ALA A 55 22.73 -30.03 17.10
CA ALA A 55 21.36 -30.48 17.22
C ALA A 55 21.36 -32.02 17.33
N HIS A 56 20.80 -32.53 18.43
CA HIS A 56 20.59 -33.96 18.58
C HIS A 56 19.68 -34.46 17.44
N PRO A 57 20.00 -35.59 16.78
CA PRO A 57 19.18 -36.13 15.70
C PRO A 57 17.78 -36.60 16.15
N GLU A 58 17.50 -36.55 17.45
CA GLU A 58 16.22 -36.90 18.08
C GLU A 58 15.21 -35.74 18.04
N ASP A 59 15.64 -34.50 17.74
CA ASP A 59 14.74 -33.34 17.53
C ASP A 59 14.19 -33.24 16.09
N LEU A 60 14.49 -34.21 15.23
CA LEU A 60 14.11 -34.22 13.81
C LEU A 60 12.72 -34.81 13.52
N GLU A 61 12.00 -35.32 14.52
CA GLU A 61 10.64 -35.86 14.32
C GLU A 61 9.51 -34.81 14.36
N GLU A 62 9.78 -33.57 14.80
CA GLU A 62 8.85 -32.43 14.66
C GLU A 62 9.08 -31.58 13.39
N ALA A 63 9.97 -32.01 12.50
CA ALA A 63 10.29 -31.29 11.26
C ALA A 63 9.22 -31.43 10.15
N SER A 64 8.03 -31.95 10.45
CA SER A 64 6.93 -32.06 9.49
C SER A 64 6.15 -30.74 9.27
N VAL A 65 6.53 -29.63 9.92
CA VAL A 65 5.79 -28.33 9.87
C VAL A 65 6.58 -27.21 9.17
N LEU A 66 7.41 -27.54 8.17
CA LEU A 66 8.17 -26.55 7.39
C LEU A 66 7.66 -26.32 5.96
N ASP A 67 6.36 -26.48 5.70
CA ASP A 67 5.71 -25.82 4.54
C ASP A 67 5.38 -24.34 4.85
N LYS A 68 6.31 -23.63 5.51
CA LYS A 68 6.19 -22.19 5.86
C LYS A 68 6.57 -21.26 4.69
N ARG A 69 6.60 -21.76 3.45
CA ARG A 69 6.71 -20.86 2.29
C ARG A 69 5.37 -20.14 2.17
N ALA A 70 5.34 -18.88 2.56
CA ALA A 70 4.17 -18.03 2.38
C ALA A 70 3.72 -18.15 0.91
N ARG A 71 2.56 -18.80 0.69
CA ARG A 71 2.08 -19.09 -0.67
C ARG A 71 1.85 -17.77 -1.39
N GLN A 72 2.54 -17.60 -2.51
CA GLN A 72 2.39 -16.45 -3.38
C GLN A 72 1.42 -16.81 -4.50
N PHE A 73 0.33 -16.06 -4.58
CA PHE A 73 -0.65 -16.16 -5.67
C PHE A 73 -0.41 -15.01 -6.63
N SER A 74 -0.40 -15.29 -7.93
CA SER A 74 -0.19 -14.29 -8.98
C SER A 74 -1.24 -14.41 -10.06
N LYS A 75 -1.71 -13.28 -10.59
CA LYS A 75 -2.64 -13.23 -11.71
C LYS A 75 -2.46 -11.95 -12.52
N THR A 76 -2.42 -12.08 -13.85
CA THR A 76 -2.54 -10.94 -14.76
C THR A 76 -4.01 -10.54 -14.88
N ILE A 77 -4.29 -9.25 -14.68
CA ILE A 77 -5.62 -8.66 -14.68
C ILE A 77 -5.67 -7.58 -15.75
N ALA A 78 -6.58 -7.76 -16.71
CA ALA A 78 -6.90 -6.73 -17.70
C ALA A 78 -7.71 -5.61 -17.06
N LEU A 79 -7.37 -4.36 -17.38
CA LEU A 79 -8.10 -3.18 -16.96
C LEU A 79 -9.28 -2.96 -17.90
N PRO A 80 -10.52 -2.92 -17.38
CA PRO A 80 -11.70 -2.72 -18.20
C PRO A 80 -11.67 -1.32 -18.82
N GLN A 81 -11.98 -1.27 -20.12
CA GLN A 81 -12.14 -0.04 -20.88
C GLN A 81 -13.25 -0.25 -21.92
N SER A 82 -13.99 0.80 -22.24
CA SER A 82 -14.97 0.77 -23.32
C SER A 82 -15.12 2.12 -23.97
N THR A 83 -15.42 2.09 -25.26
CA THR A 83 -15.82 3.25 -26.04
C THR A 83 -17.30 3.07 -26.38
N ASN A 84 -18.12 4.11 -26.17
CA ASN A 84 -19.56 4.11 -26.49
C ASN A 84 -20.49 3.32 -25.56
N GLY A 85 -20.11 3.09 -24.30
CA GLY A 85 -21.03 2.52 -23.32
C GLY A 85 -20.47 2.51 -21.91
N ALA A 86 -21.34 2.71 -20.92
CA ALA A 86 -20.99 2.53 -19.52
C ALA A 86 -20.59 1.08 -19.26
N VAL A 87 -19.55 0.88 -18.46
CA VAL A 87 -19.07 -0.46 -18.08
C VAL A 87 -19.09 -0.57 -16.57
N ASN A 88 -19.70 -1.64 -16.08
CA ASN A 88 -19.63 -2.02 -14.68
C ASN A 88 -18.97 -3.40 -14.57
N PRO A 89 -17.63 -3.46 -14.51
CA PRO A 89 -16.90 -4.72 -14.48
C PRO A 89 -17.13 -5.45 -13.15
N ALA A 90 -17.29 -6.76 -13.21
CA ALA A 90 -17.39 -7.58 -12.00
C ALA A 90 -16.07 -7.53 -11.19
N PRO A 91 -16.12 -7.59 -9.85
CA PRO A 91 -14.92 -7.66 -9.03
C PRO A 91 -14.16 -8.97 -9.27
N ILE A 92 -12.84 -8.92 -9.15
CA ILE A 92 -11.96 -10.09 -9.25
C ILE A 92 -11.51 -10.51 -7.85
N TYR A 93 -11.38 -11.81 -7.62
CA TYR A 93 -10.84 -12.35 -6.38
C TYR A 93 -9.52 -13.07 -6.62
N LEU A 94 -8.54 -12.83 -5.77
CA LEU A 94 -7.27 -13.54 -5.72
C LEU A 94 -6.87 -13.74 -4.26
N ASP A 95 -6.85 -14.99 -3.80
CA ASP A 95 -6.55 -15.36 -2.41
C ASP A 95 -7.31 -14.48 -1.39
N GLU A 96 -8.65 -14.51 -1.43
CA GLU A 96 -9.55 -13.70 -0.58
C GLU A 96 -9.36 -12.17 -0.67
N VAL A 97 -8.50 -11.66 -1.55
CA VAL A 97 -8.42 -10.23 -1.88
C VAL A 97 -9.37 -9.94 -3.03
N ARG A 98 -10.35 -9.09 -2.77
CA ARG A 98 -11.28 -8.56 -3.77
C ARG A 98 -10.69 -7.32 -4.42
N VAL A 99 -10.68 -7.29 -5.75
CA VAL A 99 -10.33 -6.13 -6.58
C VAL A 99 -11.61 -5.56 -7.16
N GLU A 100 -11.92 -4.31 -6.84
CA GLU A 100 -12.98 -3.55 -7.48
C GLU A 100 -12.39 -2.49 -8.41
N PHE A 101 -13.01 -2.31 -9.57
CA PHE A 101 -12.59 -1.30 -10.55
C PHE A 101 -13.44 -0.04 -10.40
N LEU A 102 -12.79 1.05 -10.04
CA LEU A 102 -13.44 2.36 -9.93
C LEU A 102 -13.34 3.05 -11.29
N MET A 103 -14.43 2.98 -12.04
CA MET A 103 -14.53 3.48 -13.41
C MET A 103 -14.74 5.00 -13.44
N ALA A 104 -14.22 5.64 -14.47
CA ALA A 104 -14.46 7.05 -14.79
C ALA A 104 -14.70 7.22 -16.29
N GLN A 105 -15.24 8.37 -16.67
CA GLN A 105 -15.48 8.75 -18.05
C GLN A 105 -14.59 9.94 -18.45
N LYS A 106 -14.14 9.94 -19.70
CA LYS A 106 -13.46 11.07 -20.33
C LYS A 106 -13.91 11.22 -21.78
N GLN A 107 -13.87 12.44 -22.31
CA GLN A 107 -14.07 12.68 -23.74
C GLN A 107 -12.73 12.56 -24.46
N VAL A 108 -12.67 11.75 -25.52
CA VAL A 108 -11.49 11.57 -26.36
C VAL A 108 -11.81 11.90 -27.81
N LYS A 109 -10.90 12.59 -28.49
CA LYS A 109 -11.04 12.88 -29.91
C LYS A 109 -10.78 11.60 -30.70
N LYS A 110 -11.75 11.16 -31.51
CA LYS A 110 -11.63 10.01 -32.41
C LYS A 110 -12.08 10.43 -33.81
N GLY A 111 -11.12 10.60 -34.71
CA GLY A 111 -11.36 11.21 -36.02
C GLY A 111 -11.82 12.67 -35.89
N ASN A 112 -12.95 13.01 -36.51
CA ASN A 112 -13.51 14.36 -36.52
C ASN A 112 -14.46 14.65 -35.35
N GLY A 113 -14.67 13.69 -34.44
CA GLY A 113 -15.61 13.81 -33.33
C GLY A 113 -15.00 13.58 -31.96
N MET A 114 -15.73 13.99 -30.92
CA MET A 114 -15.46 13.62 -29.53
C MET A 114 -16.29 12.38 -29.18
N VAL A 115 -15.67 11.43 -28.50
CA VAL A 115 -16.31 10.18 -28.08
C VAL A 115 -16.08 9.98 -26.60
N THR A 116 -17.12 9.50 -25.90
CA THR A 116 -17.02 9.17 -24.48
C THR A 116 -16.31 7.82 -24.32
N GLN A 117 -15.20 7.83 -23.59
CA GLN A 117 -14.45 6.64 -23.22
C GLN A 117 -14.55 6.40 -21.72
N TRP A 118 -14.95 5.19 -21.34
CA TRP A 118 -14.91 4.70 -19.97
C TRP A 118 -13.59 3.99 -19.72
N TYR A 119 -12.96 4.29 -18.60
CA TYR A 119 -11.67 3.73 -18.21
C TYR A 119 -11.60 3.47 -16.71
N CYS A 120 -10.77 2.52 -16.30
CA CYS A 120 -10.49 2.28 -14.90
C CYS A 120 -9.57 3.40 -14.36
N LYS A 121 -10.10 4.24 -13.46
CA LYS A 121 -9.34 5.34 -12.84
C LYS A 121 -8.54 4.85 -11.63
N SER A 122 -9.14 3.97 -10.84
CA SER A 122 -8.53 3.47 -9.60
C SER A 122 -8.95 2.03 -9.34
N LEU A 123 -8.13 1.31 -8.60
CA LEU A 123 -8.41 -0.04 -8.12
C LEU A 123 -8.62 0.02 -6.60
N ARG A 124 -9.61 -0.72 -6.09
CA ARG A 124 -9.77 -0.95 -4.66
C ARG A 124 -9.45 -2.40 -4.34
N PHE A 125 -8.38 -2.62 -3.58
CA PHE A 125 -8.00 -3.91 -3.04
C PHE A 125 -8.60 -4.04 -1.64
N THR A 126 -9.43 -5.06 -1.39
CA THR A 126 -10.05 -5.32 -0.09
C THR A 126 -9.69 -6.73 0.37
N ASN A 127 -9.10 -6.85 1.55
CA ASN A 127 -8.80 -8.16 2.13
C ASN A 127 -10.06 -8.70 2.84
N GLY A 128 -10.72 -9.67 2.22
CA GLY A 128 -11.89 -10.34 2.80
C GLY A 128 -11.55 -11.46 3.77
N GLY A 129 -10.28 -11.84 3.86
CA GLY A 129 -9.84 -12.97 4.64
C GLY A 129 -9.45 -12.67 6.08
N ARG A 130 -9.10 -13.73 6.81
CA ARG A 130 -8.80 -13.66 8.25
C ARG A 130 -7.37 -13.25 8.57
N VAL A 131 -6.45 -13.44 7.62
CA VAL A 131 -5.02 -13.14 7.79
C VAL A 131 -4.64 -11.83 7.10
N ARG A 132 -3.55 -11.21 7.56
CA ARG A 132 -2.98 -10.04 6.91
C ARG A 132 -2.37 -10.44 5.57
N ARG A 133 -2.54 -9.62 4.54
CA ARG A 133 -2.05 -9.87 3.19
C ARG A 133 -1.17 -8.76 2.69
N ARG A 134 -0.09 -9.11 1.99
CA ARG A 134 0.66 -8.18 1.15
C ARG A 134 0.14 -8.31 -0.29
N VAL A 135 -0.30 -7.20 -0.85
CA VAL A 135 -0.73 -7.07 -2.23
C VAL A 135 0.31 -6.25 -2.97
N THR A 136 0.87 -6.79 -4.05
CA THR A 136 1.71 -6.06 -4.99
C THR A 136 0.99 -5.98 -6.32
N ALA A 137 0.80 -4.78 -6.86
CA ALA A 137 0.24 -4.55 -8.19
C ALA A 137 1.31 -3.90 -9.05
N ARG A 138 1.70 -4.54 -10.16
CA ARG A 138 2.76 -4.08 -11.07
C ARG A 138 2.29 -4.08 -12.51
N VAL A 139 2.68 -3.06 -13.27
CA VAL A 139 2.41 -3.04 -14.72
C VAL A 139 3.29 -4.08 -15.40
N HIS A 140 2.76 -4.82 -16.38
CA HIS A 140 3.55 -5.80 -17.12
C HIS A 140 4.73 -5.10 -17.83
N GLY A 141 5.97 -5.51 -17.53
CA GLY A 141 7.18 -4.86 -18.06
C GLY A 141 7.38 -3.40 -17.61
N GLY A 142 6.65 -2.95 -16.60
CA GLY A 142 6.65 -1.55 -16.13
C GLY A 142 6.79 -1.41 -14.62
N PRO A 143 6.53 -0.22 -14.07
CA PRO A 143 6.72 0.05 -12.65
C PRO A 143 5.66 -0.62 -11.77
N THR A 144 6.00 -0.76 -10.49
CA THR A 144 5.05 -1.16 -9.45
C THR A 144 4.06 -0.03 -9.19
N MET A 145 2.76 -0.30 -9.35
CA MET A 145 1.68 0.64 -9.07
C MET A 145 1.47 0.83 -7.56
N ALA A 146 1.53 -0.28 -6.81
CA ALA A 146 1.38 -0.26 -5.37
C ALA A 146 1.94 -1.52 -4.70
N ILE A 147 2.42 -1.33 -3.48
CA ILE A 147 2.62 -2.39 -2.50
C ILE A 147 1.78 -2.01 -1.27
N ALA A 148 0.85 -2.87 -0.88
CA ALA A 148 -0.06 -2.63 0.23
C ALA A 148 -0.06 -3.80 1.20
N PHE A 149 0.10 -3.53 2.48
CA PHE A 149 -0.15 -4.50 3.53
C PHE A 149 -1.56 -4.28 4.07
N LEU A 150 -2.46 -5.21 3.80
CA LEU A 150 -3.87 -5.14 4.17
C LEU A 150 -4.13 -6.03 5.39
N PRO A 151 -4.39 -5.45 6.58
CA PRO A 151 -4.99 -6.18 7.68
C PRO A 151 -6.32 -6.84 7.29
N THR A 152 -6.82 -7.70 8.16
CA THR A 152 -8.15 -8.32 8.05
C THR A 152 -9.22 -7.27 7.84
N ARG A 153 -10.07 -7.44 6.81
CA ARG A 153 -11.16 -6.53 6.43
C ARG A 153 -10.73 -5.10 6.04
N ALA A 154 -9.44 -4.85 5.85
CA ALA A 154 -8.94 -3.55 5.39
C ALA A 154 -9.01 -3.43 3.86
N TYR A 155 -9.01 -2.19 3.37
CA TYR A 155 -8.92 -1.90 1.94
C TYR A 155 -7.90 -0.80 1.64
N LYS A 156 -7.41 -0.78 0.40
CA LYS A 156 -6.58 0.29 -0.15
C LYS A 156 -7.05 0.62 -1.56
N VAL A 157 -7.18 1.92 -1.84
CA VAL A 157 -7.45 2.44 -3.18
C VAL A 157 -6.15 2.93 -3.80
N VAL A 158 -5.92 2.59 -5.06
CA VAL A 158 -4.70 2.92 -5.82
C VAL A 158 -5.11 3.50 -7.16
N THR A 159 -4.52 4.63 -7.54
CA THR A 159 -4.73 5.23 -8.86
C THR A 159 -4.04 4.41 -9.94
N VAL A 160 -4.73 4.17 -11.05
CA VAL A 160 -4.16 3.46 -12.19
C VAL A 160 -3.35 4.43 -13.04
N PRO A 161 -2.08 4.13 -13.36
CA PRO A 161 -1.30 4.95 -14.29
C PRO A 161 -1.98 5.03 -15.66
N GLN A 162 -1.73 6.12 -16.39
CA GLN A 162 -2.27 6.28 -17.73
C GLN A 162 -1.70 5.24 -18.69
N ASN A 163 -2.46 4.89 -19.73
CA ASN A 163 -2.06 3.99 -20.82
C ASN A 163 -1.71 2.56 -20.39
N VAL A 164 -2.16 2.13 -19.20
CA VAL A 164 -2.06 0.73 -18.76
C VAL A 164 -3.30 -0.04 -19.20
N SER A 165 -3.11 -1.17 -19.87
CA SER A 165 -4.17 -2.10 -20.27
C SER A 165 -4.28 -3.31 -19.34
N GLU A 166 -3.19 -3.67 -18.65
CA GLU A 166 -3.13 -4.81 -17.75
C GLU A 166 -2.09 -4.63 -16.66
N PHE A 167 -2.25 -5.35 -15.56
CA PHE A 167 -1.28 -5.40 -14.46
C PHE A 167 -1.21 -6.81 -13.88
N ILE A 168 -0.05 -7.16 -13.33
CA ILE A 168 0.14 -8.38 -12.56
C ILE A 168 -0.18 -8.04 -11.10
N MET A 169 -1.06 -8.82 -10.49
CA MET A 169 -1.36 -8.78 -9.08
C MET A 169 -0.73 -9.98 -8.38
N GLU A 170 -0.02 -9.72 -7.29
CA GLU A 170 0.55 -10.74 -6.42
C GLU A 170 0.01 -10.59 -5.00
N VAL A 171 -0.37 -11.70 -4.40
CA VAL A 171 -0.90 -11.76 -3.02
C VAL A 171 -0.09 -12.77 -2.24
N ILE A 172 0.36 -12.35 -1.06
CA ILE A 172 1.08 -13.19 -0.12
C ILE A 172 0.47 -13.02 1.27
N SER A 173 0.20 -14.13 1.94
CA SER A 173 -0.15 -14.11 3.36
C SER A 173 1.06 -13.71 4.19
N VAL A 174 0.91 -12.71 5.07
CA VAL A 174 2.00 -12.22 5.92
C VAL A 174 1.62 -12.30 7.39
N PRO A 175 2.58 -12.57 8.29
CA PRO A 175 2.32 -12.53 9.72
C PRO A 175 1.79 -11.16 10.16
N GLY A 176 0.95 -11.16 11.19
CA GLY A 176 0.51 -9.94 11.84
C GLY A 176 1.74 -9.14 12.29
N LYS A 177 1.69 -7.81 12.19
CA LYS A 177 2.72 -6.98 12.82
C LYS A 177 2.58 -7.24 14.31
N GLY A 178 3.49 -8.02 14.91
CA GLY A 178 3.50 -8.23 16.35
C GLY A 178 3.44 -6.86 17.02
N ARG A 179 2.47 -6.63 17.90
CA ARG A 179 2.64 -5.58 18.90
C ARG A 179 3.83 -6.06 19.70
N GLY A 180 4.94 -5.32 19.66
CA GLY A 180 6.12 -5.64 20.47
C GLY A 180 5.66 -5.94 21.89
N GLN A 181 5.98 -7.14 22.35
CA GLN A 181 6.08 -7.44 23.78
C GLN A 181 7.35 -6.78 24.30
#